data_AF-A0A3P8FET9-F1
#
_entry.id   AF-A0A3P8FET9-F1
#
_cell.length_a   1.000
_cell.length_b   1.000
_cell.length_c   1.000
_cell.angle_alpha   90.00
_cell.angle_beta   90.00
_cell.angle_gamma   90.00
#
_symmetry.space_group_name_H-M   'P 1'
#
loop_
_entity.id
_entity.type
_entity.pdbx_description
1 polymer ?
#
loop_
_entity_poly.entity_id
_entity_poly.type
_entity_poly.pdbx_seq_one_letter_code
_entity_poly.pdbx_strand_id
1 'polypeptide(L)'
;MNYAFNNVRSIVKYTGGGRFLTEFGRCRPDGNPDSINTVECNAVMNAADSNFESWTHWDDYELFPNLNISNISLKSFSRTYPQSTAGQPVELRFDVDSGVFYYAFVPTLEYCTNVNSALLVAEIFVPMSIHYPYGVRTRFRPEQLYYKMYENNTNLMFVYAPCTLINKNIEHMEITIKPNQTQDEHSDNNYTLNKNNNDTNNYARLPTYSKSISILLIVNSVIFSHLSTYFV
;
A
#
# COMPACT_ATOMS: atom_id res chain seq x y z
N MET A 1 12.34 3.46 18.08
CA MET A 1 12.53 2.66 16.86
C MET A 1 13.58 3.21 15.88
N ASN A 2 13.57 4.49 15.48
CA ASN A 2 14.46 5.00 14.42
C ASN A 2 15.98 4.76 14.61
N TYR A 3 16.46 4.59 15.85
CA TYR A 3 17.87 4.31 16.13
C TYR A 3 18.39 3.04 15.44
N ALA A 4 17.60 1.95 15.44
CA ALA A 4 18.00 0.69 14.80
C ALA A 4 18.18 0.86 13.28
N PHE A 5 17.18 1.44 12.61
CA PHE A 5 17.23 1.73 11.18
C PHE A 5 18.36 2.70 10.81
N ASN A 6 18.60 3.72 11.62
CA ASN A 6 19.69 4.68 11.41
C ASN A 6 21.08 4.03 11.52
N ASN A 7 21.26 3.09 12.45
CA ASN A 7 22.53 2.37 12.58
C ASN A 7 22.79 1.50 11.37
N VAL A 8 21.80 0.71 10.94
CA VAL A 8 21.92 -0.13 9.74
C VAL A 8 22.19 0.73 8.50
N ARG A 9 21.47 1.84 8.34
CA ARG A 9 21.69 2.81 7.24
C ARG A 9 23.13 3.35 7.26
N SER A 10 23.66 3.64 8.44
CA SER A 10 25.02 4.15 8.59
C SER A 10 26.06 3.10 8.17
N ILE A 11 25.87 1.83 8.54
CA ILE A 11 26.76 0.73 8.14
C ILE A 11 26.72 0.53 6.62
N VAL A 12 25.52 0.44 6.03
CA VAL A 12 25.33 0.23 4.60
C VAL A 12 25.91 1.36 3.75
N LYS A 13 25.98 2.58 4.29
CA LYS A 13 26.65 3.70 3.60
C LYS A 13 28.12 3.44 3.30
N TYR A 14 28.79 2.60 4.11
CA TYR A 14 30.20 2.25 3.93
C TYR A 14 30.39 0.88 3.28
N THR A 15 29.47 -0.07 3.51
CA THR A 15 29.60 -1.44 3.00
C THR A 15 28.90 -1.67 1.66
N GLY A 16 27.96 -0.80 1.28
CA GLY A 16 26.96 -1.10 0.27
C GLY A 16 25.96 -2.17 0.74
N GLY A 17 25.07 -2.60 -0.17
CA GLY A 17 24.10 -3.67 0.07
C GLY A 17 22.66 -3.20 0.31
N GLY A 18 21.73 -4.16 0.27
CA GLY A 18 20.33 -3.94 0.64
C GLY A 18 20.13 -4.00 2.16
N ARG A 19 19.00 -3.49 2.63
CA ARG A 19 18.58 -3.56 4.04
C ARG A 19 17.26 -4.29 4.14
N PHE A 20 17.17 -5.20 5.10
CA PHE A 20 16.01 -6.03 5.31
C PHE A 20 15.96 -6.43 6.78
N LEU A 21 14.92 -6.00 7.48
CA LEU A 21 14.65 -6.38 8.85
C LEU A 21 14.10 -7.80 8.86
N THR A 22 14.98 -8.80 8.99
CA THR A 22 14.59 -10.21 8.89
C THR A 22 13.61 -10.62 9.98
N GLU A 23 13.62 -9.96 11.14
CA GLU A 23 12.82 -10.38 12.27
C GLU A 23 12.44 -9.21 13.17
N PHE A 24 11.16 -9.14 13.51
CA PHE A 24 10.59 -8.39 14.63
C PHE A 24 9.32 -9.11 15.08
N GLY A 25 9.00 -9.11 16.36
CA GLY A 25 7.92 -9.98 16.87
C GLY A 25 7.50 -9.66 18.29
N ARG A 26 6.63 -10.50 18.87
CA ARG A 26 5.96 -10.32 20.18
C ARG A 26 5.07 -9.08 20.31
N CYS A 27 4.96 -8.33 19.23
CA CYS A 27 4.08 -7.19 19.09
C CYS A 27 2.69 -7.74 18.72
N ARG A 28 1.85 -8.08 19.69
CA ARG A 28 0.46 -8.51 19.43
C ARG A 28 -0.45 -7.28 19.42
N PRO A 29 -1.06 -6.91 18.28
CA PRO A 29 -2.10 -5.90 18.25
C PRO A 29 -3.28 -6.37 19.13
N ASP A 30 -3.46 -5.74 20.28
CA ASP A 30 -4.49 -6.08 21.28
C ASP A 30 -5.77 -5.24 21.15
N GLY A 31 -5.87 -4.40 20.12
CA GLY A 31 -7.01 -3.49 19.96
C GLY A 31 -6.82 -2.13 20.62
N ASN A 32 -5.79 -1.97 21.46
CA ASN A 32 -5.51 -0.75 22.19
C ASN A 32 -4.31 -0.01 21.55
N PRO A 33 -4.51 1.18 20.93
CA PRO A 33 -3.44 1.94 20.29
C PRO A 33 -2.39 2.47 21.28
N ASP A 34 -2.65 2.39 22.59
CA ASP A 34 -1.75 2.81 23.66
C ASP A 34 -1.04 1.64 24.36
N SER A 35 -1.33 0.39 23.98
CA SER A 35 -0.67 -0.77 24.58
C SER A 35 0.74 -0.95 24.04
N ILE A 36 1.66 -1.35 24.90
CA ILE A 36 3.07 -1.60 24.54
C ILE A 36 3.17 -2.53 23.32
N ASN A 37 2.27 -3.50 23.17
CA ASN A 37 2.32 -4.53 22.12
C ASN A 37 1.75 -4.06 20.76
N THR A 38 0.69 -3.24 20.74
CA THR A 38 0.12 -2.66 19.49
C THR A 38 0.93 -1.46 19.01
N VAL A 39 1.37 -0.62 19.95
CA VAL A 39 2.26 0.53 19.70
C VAL A 39 3.53 0.06 19.02
N GLU A 40 4.11 -1.07 19.46
CA GLU A 40 5.39 -1.54 18.95
C GLU A 40 5.31 -2.01 17.49
N CYS A 41 4.28 -2.78 17.10
CA CYS A 41 4.17 -3.34 15.75
C CYS A 41 4.05 -2.26 14.67
N ASN A 42 3.09 -1.34 14.87
CA ASN A 42 2.90 -0.23 13.94
C ASN A 42 4.08 0.74 14.02
N ALA A 43 4.71 0.96 15.18
CA ALA A 43 5.90 1.78 15.26
C ALA A 43 7.09 1.17 14.48
N VAL A 44 7.30 -0.15 14.52
CA VAL A 44 8.34 -0.83 13.73
C VAL A 44 8.04 -0.71 12.25
N MET A 45 6.83 -1.08 11.82
CA MET A 45 6.47 -1.05 10.39
C MET A 45 6.45 0.38 9.82
N ASN A 46 5.97 1.37 10.58
CA ASN A 46 6.03 2.79 10.18
C ASN A 46 7.48 3.29 10.08
N ALA A 47 8.36 2.85 10.99
CA ALA A 47 9.78 3.18 10.92
C ALA A 47 10.46 2.48 9.73
N ALA A 48 10.07 1.25 9.41
CA ALA A 48 10.54 0.52 8.24
C ALA A 48 10.13 1.22 6.94
N ASP A 49 8.86 1.63 6.83
CA ASP A 49 8.34 2.43 5.71
C ASP A 49 9.12 3.74 5.55
N SER A 50 9.32 4.48 6.65
CA SER A 50 10.07 5.75 6.67
C SER A 50 11.53 5.60 6.26
N ASN A 51 12.08 4.39 6.34
CA ASN A 51 13.47 4.08 5.99
C ASN A 51 13.61 3.29 4.69
N PHE A 52 12.51 3.00 3.97
CA PHE A 52 12.50 2.10 2.82
C PHE A 52 13.20 0.77 3.10
N GLU A 53 12.88 0.20 4.26
CA GLU A 53 13.45 -1.07 4.69
C GLU A 53 12.36 -2.12 4.71
N SER A 54 12.56 -3.17 3.92
CA SER A 54 11.71 -4.35 3.91
C SER A 54 11.81 -5.10 5.24
N TRP A 55 10.83 -5.95 5.53
CA TRP A 55 10.79 -6.69 6.78
C TRP A 55 10.10 -8.05 6.63
N THR A 56 10.42 -8.95 7.55
CA THR A 56 9.64 -10.16 7.85
C THR A 56 9.31 -10.22 9.33
N HIS A 57 8.08 -10.59 9.64
CA HIS A 57 7.61 -10.73 11.02
C HIS A 57 8.04 -12.09 11.59
N TRP A 58 8.55 -12.06 12.82
CA TRP A 58 8.81 -13.24 13.64
C TRP A 58 7.55 -13.52 14.46
N ASP A 59 6.69 -14.46 14.01
CA ASP A 59 5.90 -15.32 14.91
C ASP A 59 5.18 -16.45 14.16
N ASP A 60 4.70 -17.42 14.93
CA ASP A 60 4.01 -18.64 14.51
C ASP A 60 2.54 -18.44 14.09
N TYR A 61 1.92 -19.56 13.69
CA TYR A 61 0.59 -19.74 13.08
C TYR A 61 -0.60 -19.04 13.78
N GLU A 62 -0.42 -18.45 14.97
CA GLU A 62 -1.49 -17.91 15.83
C GLU A 62 -1.86 -16.43 15.62
N LEU A 63 -1.18 -15.70 14.72
CA LEU A 63 -1.58 -14.31 14.41
C LEU A 63 -2.90 -14.22 13.63
N PHE A 64 -3.16 -15.21 12.77
CA PHE A 64 -4.32 -15.25 11.89
C PHE A 64 -5.08 -16.59 11.99
N PRO A 65 -5.44 -17.04 13.21
CA PRO A 65 -6.03 -18.38 13.41
C PRO A 65 -7.39 -18.49 12.71
N ASN A 66 -8.04 -17.34 12.51
CA ASN A 66 -9.15 -17.14 11.59
C ASN A 66 -8.86 -15.88 10.78
N LEU A 67 -8.87 -15.97 9.44
CA LEU A 67 -8.83 -14.82 8.53
C LEU A 67 -10.12 -14.00 8.67
N ASN A 68 -10.25 -13.30 9.79
CA ASN A 68 -11.34 -12.39 10.09
C ASN A 68 -10.88 -10.96 9.78
N ILE A 69 -11.61 -10.28 8.90
CA ILE A 69 -11.31 -8.91 8.45
C ILE A 69 -11.40 -7.91 9.62
N SER A 70 -12.18 -8.22 10.66
CA SER A 70 -12.25 -7.44 11.90
C SER A 70 -11.06 -7.66 12.84
N ASN A 71 -10.11 -8.53 12.50
CA ASN A 71 -8.90 -8.76 13.29
C ASN A 71 -7.94 -7.57 13.13
N ILE A 72 -7.69 -6.84 14.21
CA ILE A 72 -6.79 -5.68 14.21
C ILE A 72 -5.35 -6.03 13.82
N SER A 73 -4.90 -7.26 14.11
CA SER A 73 -3.61 -7.75 13.63
C SER A 73 -3.59 -7.84 12.11
N LEU A 74 -4.64 -8.41 11.51
CA LEU A 74 -4.75 -8.50 10.05
C LEU A 74 -4.76 -7.11 9.40
N LYS A 75 -5.46 -6.13 10.01
CA LYS A 75 -5.47 -4.74 9.56
C LYS A 75 -4.06 -4.11 9.58
N SER A 76 -3.30 -4.36 10.65
CA SER A 76 -1.95 -3.80 10.86
C SER A 76 -0.91 -4.32 9.85
N PHE A 77 -0.95 -5.63 9.54
CA PHE A 77 -0.01 -6.26 8.60
C PHE A 77 -0.43 -6.10 7.13
N SER A 78 -1.71 -5.92 6.85
CA SER A 78 -2.21 -5.72 5.48
C SER A 78 -2.04 -4.27 5.06
N ARG A 79 -0.80 -3.87 4.78
CA ARG A 79 -0.45 -2.48 4.43
C ARG A 79 -0.54 -2.24 2.93
N THR A 80 -0.80 -1.00 2.53
CA THR A 80 -0.60 -0.60 1.12
C THR A 80 0.87 -0.27 0.93
N TYR A 81 1.53 -0.85 -0.08
CA TYR A 81 2.96 -0.63 -0.30
C TYR A 81 3.36 -0.83 -1.77
N PRO A 82 4.39 -0.13 -2.28
CA PRO A 82 4.95 -0.39 -3.59
C PRO A 82 5.73 -1.72 -3.59
N GLN A 83 5.34 -2.67 -4.44
CA GLN A 83 6.09 -3.91 -4.70
C GLN A 83 7.26 -3.68 -5.65
N SER A 84 7.06 -2.81 -6.65
CA SER A 84 8.09 -2.40 -7.60
C SER A 84 7.93 -0.92 -7.93
N THR A 85 9.03 -0.25 -8.27
CA THR A 85 9.03 1.16 -8.70
C THR A 85 10.15 1.39 -9.71
N ALA A 86 9.82 2.06 -10.82
CA ALA A 86 10.77 2.45 -11.85
C ALA A 86 11.41 3.81 -11.51
N GLY A 87 12.10 3.85 -10.37
CA GLY A 87 12.65 5.07 -9.83
C GLY A 87 13.29 4.89 -8.47
N GLN A 88 13.81 5.98 -7.93
CA GLN A 88 14.38 6.05 -6.59
C GLN A 88 13.29 6.47 -5.58
N PRO A 89 12.90 5.61 -4.62
CA PRO A 89 11.95 5.99 -3.59
C PRO A 89 12.44 7.17 -2.75
N VAL A 90 11.51 8.07 -2.39
CA VAL A 90 11.78 9.32 -1.63
C VAL A 90 11.02 9.35 -0.32
N GLU A 91 9.72 9.06 -0.34
CA GLU A 91 8.89 9.02 0.87
C GLU A 91 7.80 7.96 0.75
N LEU A 92 7.54 7.23 1.84
CA LEU A 92 6.48 6.23 1.94
C LEU A 92 5.79 6.38 3.29
N ARG A 93 4.47 6.45 3.25
CA ARG A 93 3.64 6.44 4.45
C ARG A 93 2.34 5.68 4.20
N PHE A 94 2.00 4.81 5.13
CA PHE A 94 0.71 4.18 5.20
C PHE A 94 0.11 4.35 6.59
N ASP A 95 -1.07 4.93 6.66
CA ASP A 95 -1.83 5.09 7.90
C ASP A 95 -2.83 3.93 8.01
N VAL A 96 -2.58 3.03 8.97
CA VAL A 96 -3.37 1.80 9.16
C VAL A 96 -4.80 2.11 9.59
N ASP A 97 -5.04 3.22 10.28
CA ASP A 97 -6.36 3.52 10.83
C ASP A 97 -7.29 4.05 9.75
N SER A 98 -6.81 5.04 9.00
CA SER A 98 -7.53 5.72 7.93
C SER A 98 -7.41 5.05 6.55
N GLY A 99 -6.48 4.10 6.39
CA GLY A 99 -6.16 3.50 5.10
C GLY A 99 -5.53 4.48 4.10
N VAL A 100 -5.05 5.65 4.55
CA VAL A 100 -4.43 6.63 3.65
C VAL A 100 -2.99 6.22 3.34
N PHE A 101 -2.72 6.05 2.05
CA PHE A 101 -1.40 5.76 1.52
C PHE A 101 -0.84 6.98 0.78
N TYR A 102 0.43 7.27 1.01
CA TYR A 102 1.22 8.25 0.29
C TYR A 102 2.56 7.66 -0.10
N TYR A 103 2.95 7.83 -1.36
CA TYR A 103 4.22 7.39 -1.89
C TYR A 103 4.79 8.40 -2.88
N ALA A 104 6.08 8.69 -2.75
CA ALA A 104 6.81 9.56 -3.65
C ALA A 104 8.14 8.94 -4.08
N PHE A 105 8.51 9.15 -5.34
CA PHE A 105 9.77 8.68 -5.93
C PHE A 105 10.25 9.59 -7.04
N VAL A 106 11.56 9.57 -7.32
CA VAL A 106 12.18 10.22 -8.49
C VAL A 106 12.25 9.18 -9.61
N PRO A 107 11.67 9.43 -10.80
CA PRO A 107 11.78 8.49 -11.90
C PRO A 107 13.24 8.37 -12.38
N THR A 108 13.70 7.15 -12.66
CA THR A 108 15.03 6.91 -13.25
C THR A 108 14.97 6.68 -14.76
N LEU A 109 13.75 6.59 -15.32
CA LEU A 109 13.53 6.49 -16.75
C LEU A 109 13.79 7.85 -17.41
N GLU A 110 14.86 7.93 -18.21
CA GLU A 110 15.26 9.18 -18.87
C GLU A 110 14.66 9.33 -20.28
N TYR A 111 14.21 8.24 -20.91
CA TYR A 111 13.73 8.31 -22.28
C TYR A 111 12.64 7.29 -22.59
N CYS A 112 11.59 7.76 -23.27
CA CYS A 112 10.62 6.90 -23.91
C CYS A 112 10.59 7.13 -25.43
N THR A 113 10.82 6.07 -26.20
CA THR A 113 10.92 6.10 -27.65
C THR A 113 9.58 6.23 -28.36
N ASN A 114 8.49 5.73 -27.78
CA ASN A 114 7.15 5.75 -28.38
C ASN A 114 6.23 6.70 -27.60
N VAL A 115 6.02 7.89 -28.14
CA VAL A 115 5.19 8.94 -27.51
C VAL A 115 3.74 8.53 -27.25
N ASN A 116 3.22 7.54 -27.99
CA ASN A 116 1.86 7.02 -27.81
C ASN A 116 1.79 5.86 -26.80
N SER A 117 2.93 5.46 -26.24
CA SER A 117 2.99 4.42 -25.21
C SER A 117 2.94 5.00 -23.80
N ALA A 118 2.71 4.13 -22.83
CA ALA A 118 2.79 4.44 -21.43
C ALA A 118 3.69 3.44 -20.73
N LEU A 119 4.46 3.94 -19.77
CA LEU A 119 5.42 3.15 -19.01
C LEU A 119 4.84 2.81 -17.65
N LEU A 120 4.98 1.55 -17.24
CA LEU A 120 4.67 1.14 -15.88
C LEU A 120 5.73 1.74 -14.96
N VAL A 121 5.30 2.56 -14.00
CA VAL A 121 6.21 3.28 -13.09
C VAL A 121 6.12 2.77 -11.65
N ALA A 122 5.02 2.15 -11.26
CA ALA A 122 4.90 1.49 -9.97
C ALA A 122 3.89 0.35 -9.99
N GLU A 123 4.18 -0.72 -9.27
CA GLU A 123 3.24 -1.77 -8.89
C GLU A 123 2.99 -1.66 -7.39
N ILE A 124 1.74 -1.50 -7.00
CA ILE A 124 1.35 -1.21 -5.62
C ILE A 124 0.40 -2.29 -5.15
N PHE A 125 0.73 -2.94 -4.04
CA PHE A 125 -0.21 -3.79 -3.35
C PHE A 125 -1.23 -2.93 -2.58
N VAL A 126 -2.52 -3.16 -2.84
CA VAL A 126 -3.66 -2.42 -2.31
C VAL A 126 -4.64 -3.43 -1.69
N PRO A 127 -4.66 -3.61 -0.35
CA PRO A 127 -5.50 -4.58 0.35
C PRO A 127 -6.98 -4.19 0.33
N MET A 128 -7.66 -4.46 -0.80
CA MET A 128 -9.01 -3.99 -1.11
C MET A 128 -10.03 -4.40 -0.05
N SER A 129 -10.04 -5.67 0.35
CA SER A 129 -11.03 -6.19 1.31
C SER A 129 -10.84 -5.70 2.75
N ILE A 130 -9.71 -5.06 3.07
CA ILE A 130 -9.34 -4.71 4.45
C ILE A 130 -9.38 -3.20 4.66
N HIS A 131 -8.69 -2.44 3.81
CA HIS A 131 -8.59 -0.98 3.95
C HIS A 131 -9.45 -0.20 2.94
N TYR A 132 -9.89 -0.85 1.86
CA TYR A 132 -10.62 -0.19 0.77
C TYR A 132 -11.88 -0.95 0.33
N PRO A 133 -12.77 -1.37 1.26
CA PRO A 133 -13.89 -2.25 0.93
C PRO A 133 -14.90 -1.62 -0.05
N TYR A 134 -14.92 -0.29 -0.15
CA TYR A 134 -15.78 0.48 -1.05
C TYR A 134 -15.00 1.08 -2.25
N GLY A 135 -13.81 0.56 -2.49
CA GLY A 135 -12.91 1.07 -3.52
C GLY A 135 -12.01 2.20 -3.04
N VAL A 136 -11.25 2.74 -4.00
CA VAL A 136 -10.20 3.73 -3.79
C VAL A 136 -10.49 5.02 -4.54
N ARG A 137 -10.04 6.13 -3.97
CA ARG A 137 -9.84 7.40 -4.66
C ARG A 137 -8.35 7.70 -4.71
N THR A 138 -7.87 8.09 -5.88
CA THR A 138 -6.45 8.37 -6.11
C THR A 138 -6.22 9.85 -6.39
N ARG A 139 -5.04 10.34 -6.01
CA ARG A 139 -4.52 11.63 -6.44
C ARG A 139 -3.08 11.42 -6.88
N PHE A 140 -2.76 11.88 -8.08
CA PHE A 140 -1.43 11.80 -8.63
C PHE A 140 -0.81 13.18 -8.78
N ARG A 141 0.50 13.25 -8.59
CA ARG A 141 1.33 14.31 -9.15
C ARG A 141 2.48 13.66 -9.89
N PRO A 142 2.72 13.97 -11.16
CA PRO A 142 1.89 14.81 -12.01
C PRO A 142 0.51 14.18 -12.31
N GLU A 143 -0.49 14.99 -12.67
CA GLU A 143 -1.89 14.54 -12.83
C GLU A 143 -2.12 13.64 -14.05
N GLN A 144 -1.17 13.60 -14.98
CA GLN A 144 -1.23 12.75 -16.17
C GLN A 144 -0.92 11.28 -15.88
N LEU A 145 -0.45 10.95 -14.66
CA LEU A 145 -0.38 9.56 -14.24
C LEU A 145 -1.78 8.96 -14.18
N TYR A 146 -1.88 7.69 -14.53
CA TYR A 146 -3.12 6.95 -14.42
C TYR A 146 -2.83 5.54 -13.93
N TYR A 147 -3.86 4.84 -13.47
CA TYR A 147 -3.69 3.48 -12.96
C TYR A 147 -4.67 2.52 -13.61
N LYS A 148 -4.33 1.24 -13.52
CA LYS A 148 -5.24 0.12 -13.76
C LYS A 148 -5.18 -0.80 -12.54
N MET A 149 -6.36 -1.21 -12.08
CA MET A 149 -6.45 -2.38 -11.20
C MET A 149 -6.35 -3.62 -12.08
N TYR A 150 -5.54 -4.59 -11.68
CA TYR A 150 -5.45 -5.82 -12.46
C TYR A 150 -6.72 -6.66 -12.30
N GLU A 151 -7.21 -7.22 -13.41
CA GLU A 151 -8.47 -7.97 -13.44
C GLU A 151 -8.37 -9.25 -12.60
N ASN A 152 -9.51 -9.71 -12.05
CA ASN A 152 -9.63 -10.90 -11.18
C ASN A 152 -9.24 -10.72 -9.70
N ASN A 153 -9.74 -9.67 -9.02
CA ASN A 153 -9.64 -9.53 -7.56
C ASN A 153 -8.19 -9.48 -7.04
N THR A 154 -7.22 -9.09 -7.86
CA THR A 154 -5.87 -8.89 -7.35
C THR A 154 -5.83 -7.58 -6.55
N ASN A 155 -5.22 -7.64 -5.38
CA ASN A 155 -4.91 -6.48 -4.55
C ASN A 155 -3.74 -5.70 -5.18
N LEU A 156 -3.73 -5.49 -6.50
CA LEU A 156 -2.61 -4.89 -7.25
C LEU A 156 -3.09 -3.75 -8.13
N MET A 157 -2.44 -2.60 -7.94
CA MET A 157 -2.60 -1.38 -8.72
C MET A 157 -1.33 -1.14 -9.53
N PHE A 158 -1.49 -1.01 -10.84
CA PHE A 158 -0.41 -0.70 -11.78
C PHE A 158 -0.52 0.77 -12.17
N VAL A 159 0.50 1.57 -11.87
CA VAL A 159 0.53 3.01 -12.15
C VAL A 159 1.39 3.28 -13.37
N TYR A 160 0.86 4.01 -14.32
CA TYR A 160 1.47 4.30 -15.61
C TYR A 160 1.74 5.79 -15.79
N ALA A 161 2.88 6.10 -16.40
CA ALA A 161 3.23 7.43 -16.87
C ALA A 161 3.18 7.47 -18.41
N PRO A 162 2.45 8.43 -19.02
CA PRO A 162 2.53 8.66 -20.46
C PRO A 162 3.97 9.02 -20.87
N CYS A 163 4.43 8.57 -22.03
CA CYS A 163 5.79 8.88 -22.47
C CYS A 163 6.06 10.37 -22.69
N THR A 164 5.03 11.14 -23.05
CA THR A 164 5.09 12.60 -23.14
C THR A 164 5.40 13.30 -21.81
N LEU A 165 5.16 12.60 -20.69
CA LEU A 165 5.43 13.08 -19.34
C LEU A 165 6.90 12.87 -18.97
N ILE A 166 7.46 11.69 -19.27
CA ILE A 166 8.85 11.32 -18.96
C ILE A 166 9.85 12.25 -19.65
N ASN A 167 9.57 12.64 -20.90
CA ASN A 167 10.45 13.52 -21.67
C ASN A 167 10.49 14.98 -21.16
N LYS A 168 9.74 15.32 -20.10
CA LYS A 168 9.69 16.68 -19.53
C LYS A 168 10.58 16.89 -18.30
N ASN A 169 11.49 15.96 -17.98
CA ASN A 169 12.36 15.99 -16.80
C ASN A 169 11.57 16.20 -15.50
N ILE A 170 10.85 15.15 -15.09
CA ILE A 170 10.07 15.19 -13.86
C ILE A 170 10.95 14.92 -12.65
N GLU A 171 10.98 15.87 -11.72
CA GLU A 171 11.75 15.76 -10.50
C GLU A 171 11.14 14.76 -9.52
N HIS A 172 9.81 14.69 -9.42
CA HIS A 172 9.12 13.82 -8.47
C HIS A 172 7.77 13.31 -9.01
N MET A 173 7.47 12.05 -8.70
CA MET A 173 6.14 11.45 -8.84
C MET A 173 5.58 11.18 -7.44
N GLU A 174 4.34 11.59 -7.19
CA GLU A 174 3.58 11.40 -5.96
C GLU A 174 2.29 10.63 -6.26
N ILE A 175 1.99 9.64 -5.43
CA ILE A 175 0.81 8.80 -5.49
C ILE A 175 0.15 8.84 -4.12
N THR A 176 -1.10 9.29 -4.08
CA THR A 176 -1.95 9.19 -2.89
C THR A 176 -3.12 8.26 -3.19
N ILE A 177 -3.35 7.29 -2.31
CA ILE A 177 -4.53 6.40 -2.35
C ILE A 177 -5.29 6.61 -1.04
N LYS A 178 -6.59 6.82 -1.13
CA LYS A 178 -7.46 6.91 0.05
C LYS A 178 -8.68 6.00 -0.13
N PRO A 179 -9.32 5.56 0.96
CA PRO A 179 -10.61 4.90 0.85
C PRO A 179 -11.67 5.84 0.27
N ASN A 180 -12.58 5.26 -0.51
CA ASN A 180 -13.87 5.88 -0.77
C ASN A 180 -14.69 5.92 0.53
N GLN A 181 -15.41 7.01 0.75
CA GLN A 181 -16.36 7.08 1.86
C GLN A 181 -17.55 6.15 1.58
N THR A 182 -18.10 5.56 2.63
CA THR A 182 -19.40 4.90 2.57
C THR A 182 -20.44 5.87 2.03
N GLN A 183 -21.39 5.37 1.25
CA GLN A 183 -22.46 6.14 0.62
C GLN A 183 -23.53 6.66 1.62
N ASP A 184 -23.17 6.85 2.90
CA ASP A 184 -24.09 7.12 4.02
C ASP A 184 -23.74 8.38 4.84
N GLU A 185 -23.02 9.35 4.27
CA GLU A 185 -22.86 10.68 4.89
C GLU A 185 -23.11 11.81 3.87
N HIS A 186 -24.36 11.94 3.40
CA HIS A 186 -24.92 13.26 3.05
C HIS A 186 -26.46 13.24 2.88
N SER A 187 -27.17 13.71 3.91
CA SER A 187 -28.14 14.82 3.88
C SER A 187 -29.33 14.61 4.83
N ASP A 188 -29.13 14.99 6.10
CA ASP A 188 -30.18 15.73 6.78
C ASP A 188 -30.37 17.04 5.99
N ASN A 189 -31.47 17.14 5.24
CA ASN A 189 -32.25 18.37 5.02
C ASN A 189 -33.42 18.11 4.04
N ASN A 190 -34.62 18.09 4.62
CA ASN A 190 -35.92 18.52 4.07
C ASN A 190 -36.18 18.32 2.57
N TYR A 191 -37.05 17.37 2.21
CA TYR A 191 -38.23 17.62 1.36
C TYR A 191 -39.31 16.55 1.61
N THR A 192 -40.42 17.02 2.19
CA THR A 192 -41.82 16.58 2.04
C THR A 192 -42.14 15.12 1.69
N LEU A 193 -42.88 14.50 2.62
CA LEU A 193 -43.75 13.33 2.40
C LEU A 193 -44.47 13.40 1.04
N ASN A 194 -44.23 12.40 0.19
CA ASN A 194 -45.32 11.85 -0.60
C ASN A 194 -45.24 10.33 -0.55
N LYS A 195 -46.17 9.77 0.22
CA LYS A 195 -46.38 8.36 0.45
C LYS A 195 -47.11 7.82 -0.77
N ASN A 196 -46.51 6.90 -1.52
CA ASN A 196 -47.23 5.93 -2.34
C ASN A 196 -46.39 4.66 -2.49
N ASN A 197 -47.09 3.53 -2.32
CA ASN A 197 -46.59 2.22 -1.95
C ASN A 197 -45.90 1.45 -3.09
N ASN A 198 -45.21 0.39 -2.63
CA ASN A 198 -44.77 -0.83 -3.31
C ASN A 198 -43.35 -0.75 -3.86
N ASP A 199 -42.39 -1.29 -3.10
CA ASP A 199 -41.83 -2.59 -3.45
C ASP A 199 -40.84 -3.11 -2.39
N THR A 200 -40.82 -4.44 -2.32
CA THR A 200 -40.19 -5.33 -1.34
C THR A 200 -38.68 -5.17 -1.16
N ASN A 201 -38.26 -5.12 0.12
CA ASN A 201 -36.99 -5.55 0.71
C ASN A 201 -35.89 -6.03 -0.26
N ASN A 202 -34.95 -5.14 -0.59
CA ASN A 202 -33.61 -5.52 -1.06
C ASN A 202 -32.60 -5.30 0.06
N TYR A 203 -32.40 -6.31 0.91
CA TYR A 203 -31.20 -6.39 1.72
C TYR A 203 -30.00 -6.54 0.79
N ALA A 204 -29.14 -5.52 0.74
CA ALA A 204 -27.87 -5.56 0.04
C ALA A 204 -27.05 -6.75 0.54
N ARG A 205 -26.91 -7.80 -0.29
CA ARG A 205 -26.01 -8.93 -0.02
C ARG A 205 -24.58 -8.43 -0.06
N LEU A 206 -23.91 -8.42 1.09
CA LEU A 206 -22.45 -8.40 1.17
C LEU A 206 -21.89 -9.58 0.36
N PRO A 207 -20.87 -9.39 -0.50
CA PRO A 207 -20.30 -10.48 -1.27
C PRO A 207 -19.57 -11.46 -0.34
N THR A 208 -20.01 -12.73 -0.38
CA THR A 208 -19.34 -13.86 0.27
C THR A 208 -18.09 -14.24 -0.53
N TYR A 209 -16.91 -14.05 0.06
CA TYR A 209 -15.64 -14.47 -0.53
C TYR A 209 -15.40 -15.97 -0.31
N SER A 210 -15.09 -16.68 -1.39
CA SER A 210 -14.74 -18.10 -1.40
C SER A 210 -13.34 -18.30 -0.79
N LYS A 211 -13.25 -19.25 0.16
CA LYS A 211 -11.99 -19.65 0.82
C LYS A 211 -11.08 -20.35 -0.19
N SER A 212 -10.15 -19.60 -0.79
CA SER A 212 -8.91 -20.19 -1.32
C SER A 212 -7.84 -20.04 -0.25
N ILE A 213 -7.39 -21.17 0.30
CA ILE A 213 -6.31 -21.22 1.28
C ILE A 213 -5.01 -21.00 0.49
N SER A 214 -4.48 -19.80 0.55
CA SER A 214 -3.08 -19.52 0.22
C SER A 214 -2.37 -19.18 1.52
N ILE A 215 -1.37 -19.98 1.89
CA ILE A 215 -0.44 -19.64 2.96
C ILE A 215 0.24 -18.33 2.52
N LEU A 216 -0.20 -17.22 3.11
CA LEU A 216 0.32 -15.89 2.81
C LEU A 216 1.61 -15.71 3.63
N LEU A 217 2.74 -16.11 3.05
CA LEU A 217 4.02 -15.54 3.46
C LEU A 217 4.00 -14.06 3.05
N ILE A 218 3.75 -13.17 4.01
CA ILE A 218 3.84 -11.72 3.78
C ILE A 218 5.34 -11.38 3.70
N VAL A 219 5.90 -11.49 2.51
CA VAL A 219 7.23 -10.99 2.19
C VAL A 219 7.03 -9.63 1.52
N ASN A 220 7.32 -8.55 2.26
CA ASN A 220 7.49 -7.23 1.65
C ASN A 220 8.87 -7.18 1.01
N SER A 221 9.08 -7.82 -0.15
CA SER A 221 10.35 -7.71 -0.89
C SER A 221 10.27 -6.57 -1.90
N VAL A 222 11.11 -5.55 -1.74
CA VAL A 222 11.47 -4.65 -2.83
C VAL A 222 12.56 -5.35 -3.63
N ILE A 223 12.26 -5.80 -4.84
CA ILE A 223 13.25 -6.41 -5.73
C ILE A 223 13.95 -5.27 -6.46
N PHE A 224 15.22 -5.03 -6.13
CA PHE A 224 16.10 -4.20 -6.96
C PHE A 224 16.47 -5.00 -8.22
N SER A 225 15.96 -4.58 -9.38
CA SER A 225 16.42 -5.08 -10.68
C SER A 225 17.42 -4.10 -11.33
N HIS A 226 18.57 -4.68 -11.68
CA HIS A 226 19.59 -4.22 -12.64
C HIS A 226 20.46 -2.97 -12.34
N LEU A 227 21.70 -3.26 -11.92
CA LEU A 227 22.91 -2.61 -12.44
C LEU A 227 24.11 -3.56 -12.27
N SER A 228 24.37 -4.36 -13.30
CA SER A 228 25.66 -5.02 -13.52
C SER A 228 25.87 -5.11 -15.03
N THR A 229 26.48 -4.09 -15.59
CA THR A 229 27.12 -4.16 -16.91
C THR A 229 28.39 -3.31 -16.90
N TYR A 230 29.50 -4.00 -17.18
CA TYR A 230 30.84 -3.53 -17.57
C TYR A 230 31.78 -2.98 -16.47
N PHE A 231 32.64 -3.87 -15.97
CA PHE A 231 34.05 -3.54 -15.74
C PHE A 231 34.90 -4.29 -16.79
N VAL A 232 35.81 -3.55 -17.41
CA VAL A 232 36.92 -4.03 -18.25
C VAL A 232 37.96 -4.71 -17.37
#